data_AF-A0A7C4J9L2-F1
#
_entry.id   AF-A0A7C4J9L2-F1
#
_cell.length_a   1.000
_cell.length_b   1.000
_cell.length_c   1.000
_cell.angle_alpha   90.00
_cell.angle_beta   90.00
_cell.angle_gamma   90.00
#
_symmetry.space_group_name_H-M   'P 1'
#
loop_
_entity.id
_entity.type
_entity.pdbx_description
1 polymer ?
#
loop_
_entity_poly.entity_id
_entity_poly.type
_entity_poly.pdbx_seq_one_letter_code
_entity_poly.pdbx_strand_id
1 'polypeptide(L)'
;MTHRPIDPLIPVHYTPAGELVRGEGAGYAFAYDVEGKLRIADNGVAFRLIDYDPLGRVRRVGPDGPTLVHAGDQLMAEYAGTTLVKRHVFAPGLDEPLVSYSGATRTWLLADERGSVVAETDGAGVATATFGYGPHGEPDGRGLPQREARPGPRSGRFTSAPILTTASLTPARLHS
;
A
#
# COMPACT_ATOMS: atom_id res chain seq x y z
N MET A 1 -0.96 -29.57 -31.59
CA MET A 1 -1.70 -28.48 -30.92
C MET A 1 -1.74 -28.78 -29.43
N THR A 2 -0.79 -28.25 -28.67
CA THR A 2 -0.83 -28.30 -27.21
C THR A 2 -1.75 -27.19 -26.74
N HIS A 3 -2.94 -27.55 -26.27
CA HIS A 3 -3.86 -26.62 -25.64
C HIS A 3 -3.18 -26.11 -24.36
N ARG A 4 -2.79 -24.84 -24.37
CA ARG A 4 -2.33 -24.14 -23.15
C ARG A 4 -3.53 -24.14 -22.20
N PRO A 5 -3.46 -24.73 -21.00
CA PRO A 5 -4.61 -24.72 -20.09
C PRO A 5 -5.02 -23.27 -19.82
N ILE A 6 -6.32 -23.00 -19.90
CA ILE A 6 -6.90 -21.74 -19.47
C ILE A 6 -6.70 -21.72 -17.96
N ASP A 7 -5.84 -20.83 -17.46
CA ASP A 7 -5.81 -20.52 -16.03
C ASP A 7 -7.24 -20.15 -15.62
N PRO A 8 -7.87 -20.85 -14.66
CA PRO A 8 -9.20 -20.49 -14.23
C PRO A 8 -9.14 -19.09 -13.63
N LEU A 9 -9.76 -18.13 -14.32
CA LEU A 9 -9.99 -16.80 -13.79
C LEU A 9 -10.68 -16.97 -12.43
N ILE A 10 -9.99 -16.59 -11.35
CA ILE A 10 -10.60 -16.56 -10.03
C ILE A 10 -11.70 -15.49 -10.07
N PRO A 11 -12.97 -15.84 -9.89
CA PRO A 11 -14.05 -14.88 -10.00
C PRO A 11 -13.95 -13.82 -8.90
N VAL A 12 -14.25 -12.57 -9.27
CA VAL A 12 -14.39 -11.48 -8.32
C VAL A 12 -15.75 -11.60 -7.63
N HIS A 13 -15.77 -11.55 -6.31
CA HIS A 13 -16.98 -11.62 -5.51
C HIS A 13 -17.15 -10.37 -4.67
N TYR A 14 -18.38 -9.84 -4.62
CA TYR A 14 -18.75 -8.68 -3.81
C TYR A 14 -19.90 -9.01 -2.85
N THR A 15 -19.96 -8.31 -1.71
CA THR A 15 -21.15 -8.28 -0.86
C THR A 15 -22.28 -7.50 -1.55
N PRO A 16 -23.55 -7.65 -1.13
CA PRO A 16 -24.64 -6.80 -1.61
C PRO A 16 -24.43 -5.30 -1.36
N ALA A 17 -23.57 -4.94 -0.40
CA ALA A 17 -23.15 -3.56 -0.12
C ALA A 17 -22.03 -3.06 -1.05
N GLY A 18 -21.52 -3.91 -1.96
CA GLY A 18 -20.49 -3.56 -2.93
C GLY A 18 -19.05 -3.74 -2.44
N GLU A 19 -18.84 -4.38 -1.29
CA GLU A 19 -17.50 -4.62 -0.73
C GLU A 19 -16.87 -5.86 -1.35
N LEU A 20 -15.57 -5.81 -1.67
CA LEU A 20 -14.87 -6.90 -2.33
C LEU A 20 -14.63 -8.07 -1.36
N VAL A 21 -15.26 -9.22 -1.57
CA VAL A 21 -15.04 -10.43 -0.76
C VAL A 21 -13.86 -11.25 -1.30
N ARG A 22 -13.69 -11.31 -2.62
CA ARG A 22 -12.61 -12.05 -3.29
C ARG A 22 -12.19 -11.32 -4.55
N GLY A 23 -10.90 -11.07 -4.70
CA GLY A 23 -10.34 -10.39 -5.88
C GLY A 23 -9.81 -11.34 -6.95
N GLU A 24 -9.46 -10.78 -8.11
CA GLU A 24 -8.65 -11.47 -9.12
C GLU A 24 -7.21 -11.70 -8.59
N GLY A 25 -6.53 -12.73 -9.07
CA GLY A 25 -5.13 -13.02 -8.70
C GLY A 25 -4.97 -13.96 -7.50
N ALA A 26 -4.11 -13.62 -6.52
CA ALA A 26 -3.59 -14.53 -5.49
C ALA A 26 -4.60 -15.13 -4.48
N GLY A 27 -5.91 -15.01 -4.74
CA GLY A 27 -6.95 -15.75 -4.03
C GLY A 27 -7.32 -15.23 -2.64
N TYR A 28 -7.01 -13.97 -2.33
CA TYR A 28 -7.36 -13.35 -1.06
C TYR A 28 -8.88 -13.28 -0.86
N ALA A 29 -9.32 -13.69 0.32
CA ALA A 29 -10.60 -13.43 0.92
C ALA A 29 -10.48 -12.23 1.87
N PHE A 30 -11.45 -11.34 1.82
CA PHE A 30 -11.46 -10.10 2.59
C PHE A 30 -12.65 -10.06 3.54
N ALA A 31 -12.44 -9.55 4.75
CA ALA A 31 -13.52 -9.31 5.73
C ALA A 31 -13.47 -7.89 6.26
N TYR A 32 -14.64 -7.29 6.42
CA TYR A 32 -14.83 -5.89 6.79
C TYR A 32 -15.59 -5.78 8.13
N ASP A 33 -15.44 -4.66 8.83
CA ASP A 33 -16.29 -4.34 9.96
C ASP A 33 -17.63 -3.71 9.52
N VAL A 34 -18.48 -3.38 10.50
CA VAL A 34 -19.81 -2.80 10.24
C VAL A 34 -19.76 -1.39 9.61
N GLU A 35 -18.60 -0.73 9.65
CA GLU A 35 -18.36 0.57 9.02
C GLU A 35 -17.73 0.42 7.62
N GLY A 36 -17.57 -0.82 7.13
CA GLY A 36 -16.98 -1.14 5.84
C GLY A 36 -15.45 -0.99 5.80
N LYS A 37 -14.78 -1.02 6.95
CA LYS A 37 -13.31 -0.99 7.00
C LYS A 37 -12.75 -2.40 6.94
N LEU A 38 -11.70 -2.59 6.13
CA LEU A 38 -11.06 -3.89 5.93
C LEU A 38 -10.34 -4.36 7.20
N ARG A 39 -10.74 -5.50 7.76
CA ARG A 39 -10.12 -6.07 8.98
C ARG A 39 -9.23 -7.26 8.71
N ILE A 40 -9.54 -8.04 7.67
CA ILE A 40 -8.85 -9.28 7.33
C ILE A 40 -8.60 -9.35 5.84
N ALA A 41 -7.38 -9.76 5.47
CA ALA A 41 -7.07 -10.27 4.15
C ALA A 41 -6.33 -11.61 4.29
N ASP A 42 -6.86 -12.68 3.71
CA ASP A 42 -6.36 -14.04 3.88
C ASP A 42 -6.41 -14.82 2.57
N ASN A 43 -5.31 -15.44 2.14
CA ASN A 43 -5.34 -16.39 1.01
C ASN A 43 -4.92 -17.81 1.41
N GLY A 44 -4.86 -18.14 2.70
CA GLY A 44 -4.45 -19.43 3.24
C GLY A 44 -2.92 -19.62 3.30
N VAL A 45 -2.13 -18.77 2.65
CA VAL A 45 -0.66 -18.77 2.68
C VAL A 45 -0.15 -17.54 3.45
N ALA A 46 -0.75 -16.38 3.19
CA ALA A 46 -0.48 -15.12 3.85
C ALA A 46 -1.79 -14.58 4.44
N PHE A 47 -1.68 -14.10 5.67
CA PHE A 47 -2.77 -13.53 6.43
C PHE A 47 -2.38 -12.16 6.96
N ARG A 48 -3.32 -11.20 6.94
CA ARG A 48 -3.16 -9.86 7.53
C ARG A 48 -4.38 -9.50 8.36
N LEU A 49 -4.11 -9.04 9.57
CA LEU A 49 -5.05 -8.30 10.42
C LEU A 49 -4.78 -6.82 10.26
N ILE A 50 -5.82 -6.02 10.10
CA ILE A 50 -5.67 -4.57 9.94
C ILE A 50 -6.38 -3.89 11.09
N ASP A 51 -5.59 -3.27 11.98
CA ASP A 51 -6.09 -2.51 13.12
C ASP A 51 -6.18 -1.04 12.81
N TYR A 52 -7.25 -0.41 13.27
CA TYR A 52 -7.51 1.02 13.12
C TYR A 52 -7.40 1.75 14.45
N ASP A 53 -7.11 3.04 14.39
CA ASP A 53 -7.23 3.95 15.53
C ASP A 53 -8.68 4.50 15.65
N PRO A 54 -9.01 5.21 16.74
CA PRO A 54 -10.36 5.76 16.93
C PRO A 54 -10.80 6.79 15.86
N LEU A 55 -9.87 7.34 15.08
CA LEU A 55 -10.17 8.24 13.96
C LEU A 55 -10.32 7.48 12.63
N GLY A 56 -10.21 6.15 12.65
CA GLY A 56 -10.40 5.30 11.48
C GLY A 56 -9.17 5.17 10.58
N ARG A 57 -7.99 5.61 11.02
CA ARG A 57 -6.72 5.43 10.28
C ARG A 57 -6.09 4.11 10.67
N VAL A 58 -5.30 3.49 9.78
CA VAL A 58 -4.60 2.24 10.13
C VAL A 58 -3.55 2.50 11.21
N ARG A 59 -3.64 1.72 12.27
CA ARG A 59 -2.75 1.69 13.42
C ARG A 59 -1.73 0.56 13.31
N ARG A 60 -2.06 -0.54 12.65
CA ARG A 60 -1.15 -1.69 12.46
C ARG A 60 -1.64 -2.62 11.37
N VAL A 61 -0.71 -3.24 10.64
CA VAL A 61 -0.97 -4.30 9.66
C VAL A 61 -0.20 -5.57 10.07
N GLY A 62 -0.92 -6.68 10.21
CA GLY A 62 -0.39 -7.92 10.73
C GLY A 62 -0.16 -7.92 12.26
N PRO A 63 -0.03 -9.10 12.87
CA PRO A 63 0.21 -9.21 14.31
C PRO A 63 1.60 -8.66 14.71
N ASP A 64 2.60 -8.82 13.83
CA ASP A 64 4.00 -8.46 14.07
C ASP A 64 4.40 -7.11 13.45
N GLY A 65 3.46 -6.40 12.83
CA GLY A 65 3.71 -5.10 12.22
C GLY A 65 3.97 -4.00 13.26
N PRO A 66 4.68 -2.92 12.89
CA PRO A 66 4.87 -1.79 13.78
C PRO A 66 3.55 -1.09 14.09
N THR A 67 3.50 -0.43 15.24
CA THR A 67 2.42 0.52 15.55
C THR A 67 2.67 1.81 14.78
N LEU A 68 1.68 2.19 13.97
CA LEU A 68 1.67 3.40 13.16
C LEU A 68 1.11 4.57 13.98
N VAL A 69 1.86 5.66 14.04
CA VAL A 69 1.51 6.87 14.79
C VAL A 69 1.36 8.04 13.83
N HIS A 70 0.19 8.69 13.88
CA HIS A 70 -0.21 9.74 12.95
C HIS A 70 -0.25 11.12 13.63
N ALA A 71 0.20 12.14 12.92
CA ALA A 71 0.03 13.55 13.27
C ALA A 71 -0.92 14.20 12.27
N GLY A 72 -2.18 14.45 12.67
CA GLY A 72 -3.24 14.69 11.68
C GLY A 72 -3.33 13.50 10.72
N ASP A 73 -3.52 13.71 9.43
CA ASP A 73 -3.63 12.60 8.47
C ASP A 73 -2.28 12.00 8.02
N GLN A 74 -1.16 12.49 8.57
CA GLN A 74 0.18 12.10 8.16
C GLN A 74 0.77 11.02 9.09
N LEU A 75 1.23 9.89 8.51
CA LEU A 75 1.98 8.87 9.22
C LEU A 75 3.36 9.40 9.62
N MET A 76 3.54 9.71 10.89
CA MET A 76 4.74 10.37 11.40
C MET A 76 5.80 9.36 11.87
N ALA A 77 5.37 8.24 12.45
CA ALA A 77 6.28 7.30 13.08
C ALA A 77 5.76 5.85 13.10
N GLU A 78 6.70 4.92 13.14
CA GLU A 78 6.48 3.49 13.27
C GLU A 78 7.24 2.97 14.51
N TYR A 79 6.54 2.25 15.38
CA TYR A 79 7.11 1.69 16.62
C TYR A 79 7.03 0.17 16.67
N ALA A 80 8.16 -0.49 16.93
CA ALA A 80 8.20 -1.88 17.34
C ALA A 80 8.17 -1.94 18.87
N GLY A 81 6.97 -2.15 19.44
CA GLY A 81 6.76 -1.98 20.88
C GLY A 81 6.95 -0.51 21.29
N THR A 82 7.93 -0.24 22.16
CA THR A 82 8.31 1.13 22.57
C THR A 82 9.47 1.71 21.77
N THR A 83 10.06 0.92 20.86
CA THR A 83 11.22 1.34 20.07
C THR A 83 10.78 1.99 18.77
N LEU A 84 11.22 3.23 18.53
CA LEU A 84 11.02 3.92 17.26
C LEU A 84 11.86 3.24 16.18
N VAL A 85 11.21 2.64 15.17
CA VAL A 85 11.88 1.97 14.05
C VAL A 85 11.90 2.81 12.79
N LYS A 86 10.92 3.69 12.61
CA LYS A 86 10.91 4.65 11.50
C LYS A 86 10.29 5.98 11.89
N ARG A 87 10.83 7.06 11.33
CA ARG A 87 10.25 8.40 11.41
C ARG A 87 10.14 9.03 10.03
N HIS A 88 9.04 9.71 9.78
CA HIS A 88 8.74 10.38 8.51
C HIS A 88 8.65 11.89 8.69
N VAL A 89 9.17 12.63 7.73
CA VAL A 89 9.14 14.09 7.69
C VAL A 89 8.49 14.50 6.38
N PHE A 90 7.45 15.32 6.48
CA PHE A 90 6.66 15.81 5.34
C PHE A 90 7.09 17.23 4.98
N ALA A 91 7.07 17.56 3.69
CA ALA A 91 7.25 18.94 3.25
C ALA A 91 5.90 19.67 3.20
N PRO A 92 5.89 21.01 3.31
CA PRO A 92 4.67 21.79 3.13
C PRO A 92 4.03 21.51 1.77
N GLY A 93 2.72 21.21 1.77
CA GLY A 93 1.96 20.95 0.54
C GLY A 93 2.21 19.58 -0.10
N LEU A 94 3.04 18.72 0.51
CA LEU A 94 3.14 17.31 0.12
C LEU A 94 2.25 16.46 1.03
N ASP A 95 1.42 15.64 0.40
CA ASP A 95 0.65 14.59 1.08
C ASP A 95 1.57 13.42 1.48
N GLU A 96 2.76 13.36 0.89
CA GLU A 96 3.75 12.30 1.09
C GLU A 96 4.99 12.78 1.86
N PRO A 97 5.68 11.87 2.58
CA PRO A 97 6.87 12.23 3.30
C PRO A 97 7.99 12.60 2.32
N LEU A 98 8.71 13.67 2.63
CA LEU A 98 9.93 14.07 1.93
C LEU A 98 11.11 13.18 2.33
N VAL A 99 11.19 12.81 3.62
CA VAL A 99 12.30 12.03 4.16
C VAL A 99 11.80 10.99 5.13
N SER A 100 12.33 9.78 5.02
CA SER A 100 12.18 8.71 6.01
C SER A 100 13.50 8.42 6.70
N TYR A 101 13.44 8.16 8.01
CA TYR A 101 14.58 7.78 8.84
C TYR A 101 14.37 6.37 9.37
N SER A 102 15.33 5.48 9.15
CA SER A 102 15.43 4.18 9.84
C SER A 102 16.72 4.19 10.66
N GLY A 103 16.59 4.47 11.97
CA GLY A 103 17.72 4.85 12.80
C GLY A 103 18.44 6.09 12.24
N ALA A 104 19.74 5.96 11.94
CA ALA A 104 20.54 7.03 11.34
C ALA A 104 20.43 7.12 9.81
N THR A 105 19.91 6.08 9.16
CA THR A 105 19.79 6.00 7.71
C THR A 105 18.67 6.89 7.22
N ARG A 106 18.96 7.72 6.21
CA ARG A 106 17.99 8.61 5.56
C ARG A 106 17.66 8.10 4.18
N THR A 107 16.38 8.12 3.86
CA THR A 107 15.86 7.87 2.51
C THR A 107 15.07 9.09 2.10
N TRP A 108 15.52 9.78 1.05
CA TRP A 108 14.78 10.88 0.46
C TRP A 108 13.80 10.34 -0.55
N LEU A 109 12.58 10.88 -0.54
CA LEU A 109 11.50 10.46 -1.41
C LEU A 109 11.21 11.59 -2.40
N LEU A 110 11.37 11.29 -3.69
CA LEU A 110 11.20 12.26 -4.76
C LEU A 110 9.84 12.04 -5.40
N ALA A 111 9.00 13.06 -5.34
CA ALA A 111 7.68 13.05 -5.93
C ALA A 111 7.64 13.69 -7.32
N ASP A 112 6.72 13.22 -8.17
CA ASP A 112 6.34 13.87 -9.42
C ASP A 112 5.46 15.12 -9.16
N GLU A 113 5.05 15.81 -10.22
CA GLU A 113 4.21 17.02 -10.13
C GLU A 113 2.82 16.78 -9.55
N ARG A 114 2.40 15.51 -9.43
CA ARG A 114 1.10 15.10 -8.88
C ARG A 114 1.22 14.69 -7.41
N GLY A 115 2.45 14.56 -6.91
CA GLY A 115 2.76 14.14 -5.54
C GLY A 115 3.06 12.63 -5.41
N SER A 116 3.13 11.88 -6.51
CA SER A 116 3.45 10.45 -6.47
C SER A 116 4.96 10.23 -6.34
N VAL A 117 5.39 9.39 -5.39
CA VAL A 117 6.82 9.07 -5.19
C VAL A 117 7.35 8.24 -6.36
N VAL A 118 8.28 8.79 -7.13
CA VAL A 118 8.88 8.18 -8.33
C VAL A 118 10.32 7.72 -8.12
N ALA A 119 10.98 8.13 -7.03
CA ALA A 119 12.30 7.63 -6.68
C ALA A 119 12.59 7.72 -5.17
N GLU A 120 13.49 6.85 -4.73
CA GLU A 120 14.16 6.97 -3.44
C GLU A 120 15.65 7.25 -3.66
N THR A 121 16.23 8.14 -2.86
CA THR A 121 17.68 8.40 -2.89
C THR A 121 18.31 8.30 -1.51
N ASP A 122 19.61 8.00 -1.50
CA ASP A 122 20.44 8.04 -0.32
C ASP A 122 20.87 9.49 0.05
N GLY A 123 21.67 9.62 1.11
CA GLY A 123 22.19 10.91 1.56
C GLY A 123 23.12 11.63 0.57
N ALA A 124 23.64 10.92 -0.45
CA ALA A 124 24.46 11.49 -1.51
C ALA A 124 23.64 11.85 -2.75
N GLY A 125 22.31 11.62 -2.73
CA GLY A 125 21.43 11.85 -3.87
C GLY A 125 21.48 10.74 -4.92
N VAL A 126 22.11 9.60 -4.62
CA VAL A 126 22.12 8.44 -5.51
C VAL A 126 20.79 7.72 -5.41
N ALA A 127 20.16 7.45 -6.55
CA ALA A 127 18.91 6.70 -6.59
C ALA A 127 19.12 5.25 -6.14
N THR A 128 18.40 4.85 -5.10
CA THR A 128 18.38 3.49 -4.57
C THR A 128 17.18 2.69 -5.09
N ALA A 129 16.12 3.39 -5.50
CA ALA A 129 14.95 2.81 -6.15
C ALA A 129 14.27 3.85 -7.06
N THR A 130 13.57 3.37 -8.10
CA THR A 130 12.71 4.20 -8.96
C THR A 130 11.39 3.49 -9.19
N PHE A 131 10.33 4.26 -9.38
CA PHE A 131 8.96 3.75 -9.54
C PHE A 131 8.27 4.44 -10.70
N GLY A 132 7.29 3.76 -11.28
CA GLY A 132 6.45 4.29 -12.33
C GLY A 132 5.01 3.96 -12.12
N TYR A 133 4.15 4.85 -12.60
CA TYR A 133 2.71 4.71 -12.46
C TYR A 133 2.05 4.97 -13.81
N GLY A 134 1.07 4.15 -14.15
CA GLY A 134 0.18 4.40 -15.27
C GLY A 134 -0.85 5.51 -14.97
N PRO A 135 -1.73 5.82 -15.92
CA PRO A 135 -2.73 6.89 -15.79
C PRO A 135 -3.68 6.70 -14.61
N HIS A 136 -3.86 5.47 -14.14
CA HIS A 136 -4.75 5.11 -13.04
C HIS A 136 -3.97 4.70 -11.77
N GLY A 137 -2.68 5.03 -11.70
CA GLY A 137 -1.85 4.75 -10.53
C GLY A 137 -1.37 3.32 -10.39
N GLU A 138 -1.63 2.49 -11.39
CA GLU A 138 -1.10 1.15 -11.44
C GLU A 138 0.43 1.21 -11.53
N PRO A 139 1.16 0.47 -10.67
CA PRO A 139 2.61 0.40 -10.79
C PRO A 139 3.03 -0.21 -12.11
N ASP A 140 4.11 0.31 -12.68
CA ASP A 140 4.79 -0.36 -13.79
C ASP A 140 5.70 -1.50 -13.29
N GLY A 141 6.50 -2.08 -14.20
CA GLY A 141 7.40 -3.19 -13.89
C GLY A 141 8.50 -2.89 -12.85
N ARG A 142 8.66 -1.63 -12.43
CA ARG A 142 9.63 -1.22 -11.39
C ARG A 142 9.07 -1.37 -9.98
N GLY A 143 7.78 -1.64 -9.83
CA GLY A 143 7.13 -1.88 -8.55
C GLY A 143 6.72 -0.62 -7.81
N LEU A 144 6.42 -0.79 -6.52
CA LEU A 144 5.93 0.26 -5.62
C LEU A 144 6.96 0.55 -4.51
N PRO A 145 6.96 1.77 -3.95
CA PRO A 145 7.72 2.06 -2.74
C PRO A 145 7.27 1.17 -1.58
N GLN A 146 8.22 0.60 -0.83
CA GLN A 146 7.93 -0.18 0.38
C GLN A 146 7.68 0.77 1.58
N ARG A 147 6.46 1.32 1.68
CA ARG A 147 5.92 1.97 2.89
C ARG A 147 4.38 1.98 2.91
N GLU A 148 3.82 1.62 4.07
CA GLU A 148 2.39 1.65 4.49
C GLU A 148 2.05 3.04 5.09
N ALA A 149 0.84 3.60 5.26
CA ALA A 149 -0.55 3.20 5.02
C ALA A 149 -1.41 4.47 4.75
N ARG A 150 -2.28 4.46 3.72
CA ARG A 150 -3.49 5.29 3.66
C ARG A 150 -4.72 4.43 3.34
N PRO A 151 -5.63 4.24 4.29
CA PRO A 151 -7.01 3.85 4.01
C PRO A 151 -7.90 5.09 4.17
N GLY A 152 -8.35 5.64 3.05
CA GLY A 152 -9.26 6.78 3.06
C GLY A 152 -9.80 7.12 1.67
N PRO A 153 -11.11 7.35 1.49
CA PRO A 153 -11.79 7.37 0.19
C PRO A 153 -11.65 8.70 -0.59
N ARG A 154 -10.74 9.60 -0.22
CA ARG A 154 -10.68 10.96 -0.80
C ARG A 154 -9.28 11.45 -1.14
N SER A 155 -8.61 10.79 -2.06
CA SER A 155 -7.63 11.50 -2.89
C SER A 155 -7.50 10.76 -4.21
N GLY A 156 -7.87 11.40 -5.32
CA GLY A 156 -7.56 10.93 -6.66
C GLY A 156 -6.08 11.11 -6.98
N ARG A 157 -5.20 10.66 -6.08
CA ARG A 157 -3.75 10.79 -6.15
C ARG A 157 -3.14 9.47 -5.69
N PHE A 158 -2.26 8.94 -6.53
CA PHE A 158 -1.86 7.54 -6.50
C PHE A 158 -0.64 7.38 -5.62
N THR A 159 -0.89 7.08 -4.35
CA THR A 159 0.13 6.77 -3.36
C THR A 159 -0.21 5.47 -2.64
N SER A 160 0.85 4.73 -2.30
CA SER A 160 0.90 3.42 -1.64
C SER A 160 -0.45 2.83 -1.19
N ALA A 161 -1.01 1.94 -2.00
CA ALA A 161 -1.90 0.92 -1.46
C ALA A 161 -1.09 0.03 -0.51
N PRO A 162 -1.69 -0.50 0.58
CA PRO A 162 -1.02 -1.51 1.39
C PRO A 162 -0.56 -2.66 0.48
N ILE A 163 0.74 -2.92 0.48
CA ILE A 163 1.30 -4.10 -0.17
C ILE A 163 0.95 -5.31 0.72
N LEU A 164 -0.16 -5.97 0.38
CA LEU A 164 -0.17 -7.43 0.44
C LEU A 164 0.76 -7.86 -0.69
N THR A 165 1.98 -8.29 -0.38
CA THR A 165 3.04 -8.61 -1.35
C THR A 165 2.45 -9.41 -2.51
N THR A 166 2.22 -8.72 -3.62
CA THR A 166 1.56 -9.25 -4.80
C THR A 166 2.69 -9.56 -5.77
N ALA A 167 3.09 -10.82 -5.86
CA ALA A 167 3.52 -11.31 -7.15
C ALA A 167 2.32 -11.12 -8.10
N SER A 168 2.51 -10.30 -9.14
CA SER A 168 1.67 -10.15 -10.34
C SER A 168 0.19 -9.82 -10.14
N LEU A 169 -0.15 -8.54 -10.23
CA LEU A 169 -1.41 -8.09 -10.83
C LEU A 169 -1.06 -7.11 -11.95
N THR A 170 -0.86 -7.64 -13.15
CA THR A 170 -0.85 -6.86 -14.38
C THR A 170 -2.30 -6.69 -14.82
N PRO A 171 -2.87 -5.48 -14.86
CA PRO A 171 -4.20 -5.30 -15.46
C PRO A 171 -4.09 -5.45 -16.98
N ALA A 172 -4.55 -6.59 -17.50
CA ALA A 172 -4.76 -6.75 -18.93
C ALA A 172 -6.09 -6.10 -19.33
N ARG A 173 -5.94 -4.96 -19.99
CA ARG A 173 -6.94 -4.14 -20.70
C ARG A 173 -7.96 -4.96 -21.49
N LEU A 174 -9.25 -4.76 -21.23
CA LEU A 174 -10.33 -5.09 -22.16
C LEU A 174 -10.18 -4.24 -23.43
N HIS A 175 -10.05 -4.90 -24.59
CA HIS A 175 -10.54 -4.32 -25.85
C HIS A 175 -11.81 -5.07 -26.25
N SER A 176 -12.77 -4.26 -26.71
CA SER A 176 -14.06 -4.60 -27.31
C SER A 176 -14.04 -5.80 -28.25
#